data_AF-A0A554A094-F1
#
_entry.id   AF-A0A554A094-F1
#
_cell.length_a   1.000
_cell.length_b   1.000
_cell.length_c   1.000
_cell.angle_alpha   90.00
_cell.angle_beta   90.00
_cell.angle_gamma   90.00
#
_symmetry.space_group_name_H-M   'P 1'
#
loop_
_entity.id
_entity.type
_entity.pdbx_description
1 polymer ?
#
loop_
_entity_poly.entity_id
_entity_poly.type
_entity_poly.pdbx_seq_one_letter_code
_entity_poly.pdbx_strand_id
1 'polypeptide(L)' 'MSLTTKQEKVLMAIKSFINENNLPPTSRELCVILGIKSSSTVHGHFVRLKDKGYIDWEEAKPRTMKVLKGA' A
#
# COMPACT_ATOMS: atom_id res chain seq x y z
N MET A 1 -1.78 9.81 -15.44
CA MET A 1 -1.15 8.50 -15.18
C MET A 1 -2.14 7.61 -14.48
N SER A 2 -2.53 6.49 -15.09
CA SER A 2 -3.50 5.56 -14.50
C SER A 2 -2.81 4.49 -13.64
N LEU A 3 -3.51 3.96 -12.64
CA LEU A 3 -3.03 2.81 -11.88
C LEU A 3 -3.20 1.53 -12.70
N THR A 4 -2.27 0.59 -12.55
CA THR A 4 -2.50 -0.76 -13.07
C THR A 4 -3.41 -1.52 -12.11
N THR A 5 -4.10 -2.56 -12.58
CA THR A 5 -4.98 -3.39 -11.74
C THR A 5 -4.28 -3.91 -10.47
N LYS A 6 -2.98 -4.22 -10.56
CA LYS A 6 -2.20 -4.65 -9.38
C LYS A 6 -1.94 -3.51 -8.40
N GLN A 7 -1.62 -2.31 -8.90
CA GLN A 7 -1.41 -1.12 -8.05
C GLN A 7 -2.71 -0.68 -7.37
N GLU A 8 -3.83 -0.75 -8.09
CA GLU A 8 -5.15 -0.46 -7.56
C GLU A 8 -5.54 -1.45 -6.46
N LYS A 9 -5.31 -2.76 -6.67
CA LYS A 9 -5.52 -3.77 -5.62
C LYS A 9 -4.68 -3.50 -4.36
N VAL A 10 -3.41 -3.09 -4.52
CA VAL A 10 -2.55 -2.72 -3.37
C VAL A 10 -3.14 -1.52 -2.64
N LEU A 11 -3.53 -0.47 -3.36
CA LEU A 11 -4.14 0.73 -2.78
C LEU A 11 -5.44 0.42 -2.05
N MET A 12 -6.29 -0.41 -2.65
CA MET A 12 -7.57 -0.82 -2.09
C MET A 12 -7.36 -1.67 -0.82
N ALA A 13 -6.43 -2.62 -0.85
CA ALA A 13 -6.06 -3.41 0.32
C ALA A 13 -5.55 -2.54 1.47
N ILE A 14 -4.74 -1.51 1.18
CA ILE A 14 -4.28 -0.54 2.19
C ILE A 14 -5.47 0.18 2.82
N LYS A 15 -6.39 0.70 1.99
CA LYS A 15 -7.58 1.42 2.46
C LYS A 15 -8.49 0.53 3.30
N SER A 16 -8.82 -0.65 2.81
CA SER A 16 -9.66 -1.62 3.54
C SER A 16 -9.05 -1.96 4.89
N PHE A 17 -7.73 -2.24 4.92
CA PHE A 17 -7.05 -2.57 6.16
C PHE A 17 -7.09 -1.43 7.17
N ILE A 18 -6.85 -0.18 6.74
CA ILE A 18 -6.96 1.00 7.60
C ILE A 18 -8.38 1.16 8.13
N ASN A 19 -9.39 0.98 7.28
CA ASN A 19 -10.79 1.11 7.66
C ASN A 19 -11.23 0.03 8.67
N GLU A 20 -10.72 -1.19 8.54
CA GLU A 20 -11.06 -2.30 9.42
C GLU A 20 -10.28 -2.28 10.74
N ASN A 21 -8.99 -1.95 10.70
CA ASN A 21 -8.10 -2.05 11.87
C ASN A 21 -7.82 -0.70 12.54
N ASN A 22 -8.29 0.41 11.97
CA ASN A 22 -7.96 1.79 12.38
C ASN A 22 -6.44 2.06 12.44
N LEU A 23 -5.65 1.30 11.69
CA LEU A 23 -4.20 1.43 11.64
C LEU A 23 -3.65 1.05 10.25
N PRO A 24 -2.57 1.70 9.79
CA PRO A 24 -1.95 1.39 8.52
C PRO A 24 -1.25 0.03 8.51
N PRO A 25 -1.39 -0.75 7.42
CA PRO A 25 -0.80 -2.07 7.32
C PRO A 25 0.72 -2.02 7.21
N THR A 26 1.34 -3.14 7.54
CA THR A 26 2.74 -3.44 7.25
C THR A 26 2.90 -4.11 5.88
N SER A 27 4.12 -4.11 5.33
CA SER A 27 4.43 -4.82 4.10
C SER A 27 4.16 -6.32 4.18
N ARG A 28 4.34 -6.93 5.37
CA ARG A 28 4.04 -8.35 5.62
C ARG A 28 2.53 -8.64 5.60
N GLU A 29 1.72 -7.81 6.24
CA GLU A 29 0.25 -7.96 6.21
C GLU A 29 -0.29 -7.85 4.79
N LEU A 30 0.22 -6.88 4.01
CA LEU A 30 -0.16 -6.74 2.62
C LEU A 30 0.31 -7.90 1.73
N CYS A 31 1.43 -8.53 2.05
CA CYS A 31 1.84 -9.77 1.38
C CYS A 31 0.81 -10.89 1.58
N VAL A 32 0.28 -11.04 2.80
CA VAL A 32 -0.73 -12.06 3.12
C VAL A 32 -2.06 -11.72 2.41
N ILE A 33 -2.53 -10.48 2.53
CA ILE A 33 -3.81 -10.03 1.94
C ILE A 33 -3.80 -10.17 0.40
N LEU A 34 -2.69 -9.82 -0.23
CA LEU A 34 -2.56 -9.84 -1.69
C LEU A 34 -2.04 -11.17 -2.25
N GLY A 35 -1.72 -12.15 -1.39
CA GLY A 35 -1.13 -13.43 -1.78
C GLY A 35 0.26 -13.29 -2.43
N ILE A 36 1.02 -12.26 -2.06
CA ILE A 36 2.35 -11.98 -2.61
C ILE A 36 3.41 -12.66 -1.73
N LYS A 37 4.27 -13.48 -2.35
CA LYS A 37 5.32 -14.22 -1.63
C LYS A 37 6.50 -13.37 -1.15
N SER A 38 6.73 -12.21 -1.78
CA SER A 38 7.90 -11.37 -1.50
C SER A 38 7.52 -9.93 -1.15
N SER A 39 8.00 -9.47 0.01
CA SER A 39 7.84 -8.08 0.47
C SER A 39 8.48 -7.07 -0.47
N SER A 40 9.51 -7.45 -1.23
CA SER A 40 10.17 -6.59 -2.22
C SER A 40 9.22 -6.22 -3.37
N THR A 41 8.32 -7.14 -3.77
CA THR A 41 7.30 -6.87 -4.79
C THR A 41 6.30 -5.83 -4.30
N VAL A 42 5.85 -5.95 -3.05
CA VAL A 42 4.94 -4.99 -2.41
C VAL A 42 5.62 -3.61 -2.28
N HIS A 43 6.87 -3.58 -1.85
CA HIS A 43 7.64 -2.35 -1.75
C HIS A 43 7.77 -1.64 -3.11
N GLY A 44 8.03 -2.39 -4.19
CA GLY A 44 8.07 -1.84 -5.55
C GLY A 44 6.72 -1.29 -6.03
N HIS A 45 5.59 -1.77 -5.48
CA HIS A 45 4.28 -1.14 -5.71
C HIS A 45 4.12 0.14 -4.91
N PHE A 46 4.60 0.18 -3.65
CA PHE A 46 4.53 1.39 -2.83
C PHE A 46 5.30 2.55 -3.44
N VAL A 47 6.55 2.32 -3.86
CA VAL A 47 7.38 3.36 -4.52
C VAL A 47 6.64 3.99 -5.69
N ARG A 48 6.02 3.17 -6.54
CA ARG A 48 5.24 3.65 -7.69
C ARG A 48 3.96 4.38 -7.27
N LEU A 49 3.30 3.94 -6.21
CA LEU A 49 2.10 4.60 -5.68
C LEU A 49 2.44 5.95 -5.04
N LYS A 50 3.59 6.06 -4.37
CA LYS A 50 4.10 7.31 -3.79
C LYS A 50 4.58 8.29 -4.84
N ASP A 51 5.33 7.82 -5.84
CA ASP A 51 5.73 8.61 -7.00
C ASP A 51 4.52 9.20 -7.74
N LYS A 52 3.44 8.43 -7.84
CA LYS A 52 2.16 8.87 -8.40
C LYS A 52 1.31 9.73 -7.43
N GLY A 53 1.72 9.91 -6.18
CA GLY A 53 1.01 10.71 -5.17
C GLY A 53 -0.28 10.08 -4.62
N TYR A 54 -0.43 8.76 -4.67
CA TYR A 54 -1.57 8.05 -4.09
C TYR A 54 -1.39 7.74 -2.61
N ILE A 55 -0.16 7.41 -2.21
CA ILE A 55 0.19 7.12 -0.82
C ILE A 55 1.46 7.86 -0.44
N ASP A 56 1.71 8.00 0.84
CA ASP A 56 3.00 8.40 1.38
C ASP A 56 3.31 7.60 2.64
N TRP A 57 4.59 7.37 2.90
CA TRP A 57 5.07 6.69 4.10
C TRP A 57 6.50 7.10 4.38
N GLU A 58 6.89 6.99 5.65
CA GLU A 58 8.28 7.16 6.08
C GLU A 58 9.03 5.83 5.89
N GLU A 59 10.04 5.84 5.03
CA GLU A 59 10.92 4.69 4.87
C GLU A 59 11.57 4.31 6.21
N ALA A 60 11.70 3.00 6.44
CA ALA A 60 12.11 2.37 7.70
C ALA A 60 11.13 2.45 8.88
N LYS A 61 10.04 3.23 8.82
CA LYS A 61 9.00 3.22 9.87
C LYS A 61 7.73 2.49 9.41
N PRO A 62 7.47 1.27 9.90
CA PRO A 62 6.20 0.60 9.63
C PRO A 62 5.05 1.42 10.21
N ARG A 63 3.86 1.28 9.63
CA ARG A 63 2.63 1.94 10.13
C ARG A 63 2.63 3.48 10.07
N THR A 64 3.44 4.07 9.19
CA THR A 64 3.37 5.51 8.86
C THR A 64 2.63 5.79 7.55
N MET A 65 2.12 4.74 6.92
CA MET A 65 1.48 4.83 5.61
C MET A 65 0.19 5.65 5.68
N LYS A 66 0.12 6.68 4.82
CA LYS A 66 -1.03 7.55 4.63
C LYS A 66 -1.50 7.46 3.19
N VAL A 67 -2.82 7.42 2.98
CA VAL A 67 -3.42 7.49 1.65
C VAL A 67 -3.69 8.95 1.34
N LEU A 68 -3.04 9.47 0.29
CA LEU A 68 -3.13 10.89 -0.11
C LEU A 68 -4.21 11.14 -1.16
N LYS A 69 -4.44 10.16 -2.06
CA LYS A 69 -5.46 10.26 -3.12
C LYS A 69 -6.22 8.95 -3.27
N GLY A 70 -7.51 9.12 -3.56
CA GLY A 70 -8.44 8.05 -3.91
C GLY A 70 -9.83 8.41 -3.43
N ALA A 71 -10.59 9.10 -4.27
CA ALA A 71 -12.05 9.05 -4.26
C ALA A 71 -12.47 7.98 -5.26
#